data_AF-A0A450Y161-F1
#
_entry.id   AF-A0A450Y161-F1
#
_cell.length_a   1.000
_cell.length_b   1.000
_cell.length_c   1.000
_cell.angle_alpha   90.00
_cell.angle_beta   90.00
_cell.angle_gamma   90.00
#
_symmetry.space_group_name_H-M   'P 1'
#
loop_
_entity.id
_entity.type
_entity.pdbx_description
1 polymer ?
#
loop_
_entity_poly.entity_id
_entity_poly.type
_entity_poly.pdbx_seq_one_letter_code
_entity_poly.pdbx_strand_id
1 'polypeptide(L)'
;MEFLYAAHLGTCEPILAILKRRLDQAMGELQVPDPQNTGIILLARGSSDRVANGHVAEMARWLFESGEHDLVDIAFTGVTHPRLERVAQQQVRLGMMQIIILPYYLFTGRLIERTKHQAANLQRQYPHIRFARGEYFGFEEEIFQLLEQRIQAL
;
A
#
# COMPACT_ATOMS: atom_id res chain seq x y z
N MET A 1 -17.26 -34.85 3.37
CA MET A 1 -17.06 -33.63 2.57
C MET A 1 -15.71 -33.08 2.97
N GLU A 2 -14.77 -33.01 2.02
CA GLU A 2 -13.40 -32.57 2.24
C GLU A 2 -13.24 -31.17 1.66
N PHE A 3 -12.59 -30.27 2.40
CA PHE A 3 -12.33 -28.88 1.97
C PHE A 3 -10.83 -28.70 1.81
N LEU A 4 -10.40 -28.31 0.60
CA LEU A 4 -9.03 -27.95 0.30
C LEU A 4 -8.88 -26.43 0.35
N TYR A 5 -7.81 -25.95 0.98
CA TYR A 5 -7.53 -24.54 1.17
C TYR A 5 -6.22 -24.16 0.47
N ALA A 6 -6.32 -23.28 -0.53
CA ALA A 6 -5.14 -22.75 -1.21
C ALA A 6 -4.41 -21.73 -0.34
N ALA A 7 -3.10 -21.58 -0.58
CA ALA A 7 -2.31 -20.54 0.04
C ALA A 7 -2.77 -19.14 -0.42
N HIS A 8 -2.53 -18.12 0.42
CA HIS A 8 -2.80 -16.74 0.04
C HIS A 8 -1.89 -16.26 -1.11
N LEU A 9 -2.22 -15.12 -1.74
CA LEU A 9 -1.46 -14.56 -2.86
C LEU A 9 0.02 -14.35 -2.52
N GLY A 10 0.30 -13.78 -1.34
CA GLY A 10 1.65 -13.60 -0.80
C GLY A 10 2.37 -12.39 -1.37
N THR A 11 3.64 -12.25 -0.98
CA THR A 11 4.56 -11.27 -1.55
C THR A 11 5.17 -11.87 -2.81
N CYS A 12 4.88 -11.31 -3.97
CA CYS A 12 5.37 -11.81 -5.25
C CYS A 12 5.42 -10.71 -6.32
N GLU A 13 6.21 -10.95 -7.36
CA GLU A 13 6.44 -10.02 -8.48
C GLU A 13 5.15 -9.50 -9.13
N PRO A 14 4.11 -10.32 -9.39
CA PRO A 14 2.90 -9.79 -10.00
C PRO A 14 2.15 -8.79 -9.11
N ILE A 15 2.19 -8.98 -7.79
CA ILE A 15 1.61 -8.02 -6.83
C ILE A 15 2.45 -6.74 -6.75
N LEU A 16 3.79 -6.87 -6.79
CA LEU A 16 4.68 -5.71 -6.86
C LEU A 16 4.44 -4.91 -8.14
N ALA A 17 4.26 -5.57 -9.28
CA ALA A 17 3.97 -4.92 -10.56
C ALA A 17 2.69 -4.07 -10.51
N ILE A 18 1.62 -4.59 -9.89
CA ILE A 18 0.39 -3.82 -9.66
C ILE A 18 0.69 -2.60 -8.77
N LEU A 19 1.41 -2.77 -7.66
CA LEU A 19 1.76 -1.67 -6.75
C LEU A 19 2.55 -0.57 -7.44
N LYS A 20 3.55 -0.93 -8.24
CA LYS A 20 4.35 0.02 -9.03
C LYS A 20 3.46 0.80 -10.01
N ARG A 21 2.56 0.12 -10.71
CA ARG A 21 1.60 0.76 -11.61
C ARG A 21 0.67 1.74 -10.88
N ARG A 22 0.20 1.39 -9.67
CA ARG A 22 -0.61 2.31 -8.84
C ARG A 22 0.21 3.48 -8.29
N LEU A 23 1.48 3.26 -7.98
CA LEU A 23 2.41 4.30 -7.57
C LEU A 23 2.65 5.29 -8.71
N ASP A 24 2.95 4.80 -9.91
CA ASP A 24 3.19 5.64 -11.10
C ASP A 24 1.97 6.53 -11.42
N GLN A 25 0.76 5.96 -11.31
CA GLN A 25 -0.49 6.71 -11.46
C GLN A 25 -0.60 7.84 -10.43
N ALA A 26 -0.34 7.56 -9.15
CA ALA A 26 -0.39 8.56 -8.09
C ALA A 26 0.73 9.62 -8.20
N MET A 27 1.92 9.24 -8.67
CA MET A 27 2.99 10.17 -9.01
C MET A 27 2.55 11.12 -10.13
N GLY A 28 1.85 10.60 -11.15
CA GLY A 28 1.27 11.40 -12.23
C GLY A 28 0.26 12.44 -11.74
N GLU A 29 -0.61 12.09 -10.79
CA GLU A 29 -1.54 13.04 -10.15
C GLU A 29 -0.82 14.19 -9.45
N LEU A 30 0.37 13.93 -8.91
CA LEU A 30 1.23 14.92 -8.27
C LEU A 30 2.16 15.66 -9.25
N GLN A 31 1.97 15.48 -10.56
CA GLN A 31 2.82 16.05 -11.62
C GLN A 31 4.27 15.59 -11.52
N VAL A 32 4.48 14.32 -11.18
CA VAL A 32 5.78 13.62 -11.15
C VAL A 32 6.83 14.39 -10.33
N PRO A 33 6.63 14.53 -9.01
CA PRO A 33 7.64 15.12 -8.13
C PRO A 33 8.92 14.29 -8.09
N ASP A 34 9.96 14.87 -7.52
CA ASP A 34 11.18 14.15 -7.17
C ASP A 34 10.85 12.98 -6.22
N PRO A 35 11.17 11.72 -6.59
CA PRO A 35 10.94 10.57 -5.74
C PRO A 35 11.58 10.67 -4.36
N GLN A 36 12.75 11.31 -4.24
CA GLN A 36 13.51 11.39 -2.97
C GLN A 36 12.79 12.27 -1.93
N ASN A 37 11.97 13.23 -2.35
CA ASN A 37 11.13 14.03 -1.44
C ASN A 37 9.66 13.58 -1.40
N THR A 38 9.35 12.44 -2.02
CA THR A 38 8.03 11.81 -2.01
C THR A 38 8.04 10.56 -1.12
N GLY A 39 7.37 10.65 0.02
CA GLY A 39 7.21 9.53 0.94
C GLY A 39 6.09 8.58 0.50
N ILE A 40 6.31 7.28 0.65
CA ILE A 40 5.33 6.24 0.32
C ILE A 40 4.85 5.57 1.61
N ILE A 41 3.53 5.37 1.72
CA ILE A 41 2.92 4.61 2.82
C ILE A 41 2.11 3.46 2.24
N LEU A 42 2.60 2.23 2.41
CA LEU A 42 1.87 1.01 2.08
C LEU A 42 0.85 0.73 3.19
N LEU A 43 -0.43 0.96 2.89
CA LEU A 43 -1.52 0.89 3.86
C LEU A 43 -2.27 -0.45 3.76
N ALA A 44 -2.10 -1.29 4.78
CA ALA A 44 -2.80 -2.56 4.90
C ALA A 44 -3.88 -2.52 6.00
N ARG A 45 -4.71 -3.56 6.07
CA ARG A 45 -5.74 -3.68 7.13
C ARG A 45 -5.09 -3.97 8.49
N GLY A 46 -4.05 -4.79 8.44
CA GLY A 46 -3.44 -5.44 9.59
C GLY A 46 -4.18 -6.72 9.98
N SER A 47 -3.45 -7.62 10.64
CA SER A 47 -3.94 -8.89 11.17
C SER A 47 -3.47 -9.08 12.62
N SER A 48 -4.17 -9.91 13.38
CA SER A 48 -3.66 -10.44 14.65
C SER A 48 -2.55 -11.48 14.42
N ASP A 49 -2.49 -12.06 13.22
CA ASP A 49 -1.39 -12.90 12.80
C ASP A 49 -0.18 -12.06 12.39
N ARG A 50 0.93 -12.27 13.11
CA ARG A 50 2.21 -11.58 12.87
C ARG A 50 2.81 -11.93 11.51
N VAL A 51 2.58 -13.14 10.99
CA VAL A 51 3.15 -13.60 9.70
C VAL A 51 2.52 -12.81 8.56
N ALA A 52 1.20 -12.67 8.59
CA ALA A 52 0.48 -11.83 7.62
C ALA A 52 0.96 -10.37 7.62
N ASN A 53 1.25 -9.80 8.79
CA ASN A 53 1.81 -8.44 8.88
C ASN A 53 3.25 -8.38 8.35
N GLY A 54 4.03 -9.46 8.53
CA GLY A 54 5.39 -9.60 7.99
C GLY A 54 5.42 -9.54 6.47
N HIS A 55 4.47 -10.17 5.77
CA HIS A 55 4.38 -10.08 4.30
C HIS A 55 4.12 -8.64 3.81
N VAL A 56 3.41 -7.81 4.59
CA VAL A 56 3.25 -6.38 4.24
C VAL A 56 4.57 -5.63 4.35
N ALA A 57 5.36 -5.92 5.40
CA ALA A 57 6.69 -5.33 5.58
C ALA A 57 7.66 -5.77 4.47
N GLU A 58 7.60 -7.04 4.08
CA GLU A 58 8.38 -7.58 2.97
C GLU A 58 8.02 -6.88 1.65
N MET A 59 6.73 -6.72 1.34
CA MET A 59 6.30 -6.01 0.14
C MET A 59 6.73 -4.52 0.15
N ALA A 60 6.65 -3.85 1.30
CA ALA A 60 7.15 -2.48 1.42
C ALA A 60 8.66 -2.39 1.18
N ARG A 61 9.43 -3.39 1.62
CA ARG A 61 10.86 -3.48 1.35
C ARG A 61 11.15 -3.66 -0.14
N TRP A 62 10.40 -4.53 -0.82
CA TRP A 62 10.56 -4.72 -2.27
C TRP A 62 10.20 -3.44 -3.03
N LEU A 63 9.14 -2.75 -2.62
CA LEU A 63 8.75 -1.48 -3.23
C LEU A 63 9.85 -0.43 -3.08
N PHE A 64 10.45 -0.32 -1.88
CA PHE A 64 11.62 0.55 -1.64
C PHE A 64 12.77 0.24 -2.59
N GLU A 65 13.16 -1.03 -2.73
CA GLU A 65 14.29 -1.43 -3.59
C GLU A 65 14.01 -1.29 -5.09
N SER A 66 12.73 -1.15 -5.46
CA SER A 66 12.30 -1.04 -6.85
C SER A 66 12.25 0.38 -7.40
N GLY A 67 12.53 1.40 -6.58
CA GLY A 67 12.44 2.83 -6.94
C GLY A 67 13.45 3.70 -6.19
N GLU A 68 13.31 5.03 -6.34
CA GLU A 68 14.24 6.03 -5.80
C GLU A 68 13.67 6.80 -4.59
N HIS A 69 12.63 6.24 -3.94
CA HIS A 69 11.99 6.88 -2.79
C HIS A 69 12.81 6.68 -1.52
N ASP A 70 13.14 7.79 -0.85
CA ASP A 70 13.92 7.76 0.40
C ASP A 70 13.13 7.13 1.56
N LEU A 71 11.80 7.21 1.53
CA LEU A 71 10.93 6.67 2.57
C LEU A 71 9.78 5.84 1.98
N VAL A 72 9.78 4.55 2.32
CA VAL A 72 8.66 3.63 2.08
C VAL A 72 8.34 2.92 3.39
N ASP A 73 7.23 3.32 4.02
CA ASP A 73 6.81 2.81 5.32
C ASP A 73 5.50 2.01 5.23
N ILE A 74 5.28 1.14 6.22
CA ILE A 74 4.00 0.44 6.38
C ILE A 74 3.09 1.18 7.35
N ALA A 75 1.79 1.16 7.08
CA ALA A 75 0.77 1.56 8.03
C ALA A 75 -0.40 0.58 8.01
N PHE A 76 -1.18 0.59 9.09
CA PHE A 76 -2.35 -0.26 9.25
C PHE A 76 -3.60 0.54 9.61
N THR A 77 -4.73 0.18 8.99
CA THR A 77 -5.99 0.89 9.21
C THR A 77 -6.64 0.57 10.55
N GLY A 78 -6.53 -0.66 11.06
CA GLY A 78 -7.45 -1.15 12.10
C GLY A 78 -6.85 -2.03 13.18
N VAL A 79 -6.25 -3.13 12.77
CA VAL A 79 -6.03 -4.28 13.67
C VAL A 79 -4.74 -4.14 14.47
N THR A 80 -3.71 -3.57 13.84
CA THR A 80 -2.38 -3.43 14.41
C THR A 80 -1.83 -2.01 14.16
N HIS A 81 -0.58 -1.79 14.55
CA HIS A 81 0.14 -0.53 14.48
C HIS A 81 1.40 -0.68 13.62
N PRO A 82 1.94 0.42 13.05
CA PRO A 82 1.54 1.83 13.25
C PRO A 82 0.29 2.25 12.46
N ARG A 83 -0.35 3.35 12.87
CA ARG A 83 -1.50 3.96 12.18
C ARG A 83 -1.05 4.93 11.11
N LEU A 84 -1.85 5.09 10.06
CA LEU A 84 -1.58 5.99 8.92
C LEU A 84 -1.16 7.39 9.37
N GLU A 85 -1.89 7.99 10.32
CA GLU A 85 -1.64 9.35 10.78
C GLU A 85 -0.27 9.49 11.44
N ARG A 86 0.15 8.46 12.19
CA ARG A 86 1.45 8.45 12.86
C ARG A 86 2.59 8.36 11.84
N VAL A 87 2.44 7.51 10.83
CA VAL A 87 3.44 7.33 9.78
C VAL A 87 3.54 8.58 8.90
N ALA A 88 2.41 9.16 8.50
CA ALA A 88 2.39 10.41 7.76
C ALA A 88 3.08 11.54 8.55
N GLN A 89 2.76 11.70 9.85
CA GLN A 89 3.45 12.66 10.71
C GLN A 89 4.97 12.43 10.78
N GLN A 90 5.42 11.16 10.79
CA GLN A 90 6.85 10.84 10.78
C GLN A 90 7.50 11.27 9.47
N GLN A 91 6.93 10.92 8.32
CA GLN A 91 7.45 11.31 7.01
C GLN A 91 7.50 12.83 6.82
N VAL A 92 6.47 13.56 7.28
CA VAL A 92 6.47 15.04 7.25
C VAL A 92 7.63 15.60 8.08
N ARG A 93 7.90 15.06 9.28
CA ARG A 93 9.03 15.50 10.11
C ARG A 93 10.39 15.16 9.51
N LEU A 94 10.46 14.13 8.68
CA LEU A 94 11.66 13.75 7.94
C LEU A 94 11.85 14.54 6.65
N GLY A 95 10.97 15.51 6.37
CA GLY A 95 11.13 16.47 5.27
C GLY A 95 10.47 16.06 3.95
N MET A 96 9.63 15.01 3.94
CA MET A 96 8.85 14.68 2.75
C MET A 96 7.92 15.83 2.41
N MET A 97 7.88 16.19 1.13
CA MET A 97 7.06 17.29 0.59
C MET A 97 5.78 16.76 -0.06
N GLN A 98 5.75 15.47 -0.39
CA GLN A 98 4.57 14.75 -0.81
C GLN A 98 4.51 13.39 -0.14
N ILE A 99 3.29 12.89 0.04
CA ILE A 99 3.06 11.56 0.60
C ILE A 99 2.02 10.84 -0.26
N ILE A 100 2.39 9.65 -0.75
CA ILE A 100 1.50 8.76 -1.49
C ILE A 100 1.07 7.62 -0.59
N ILE A 101 -0.24 7.47 -0.42
CA ILE A 101 -0.84 6.37 0.32
C ILE A 101 -1.22 5.26 -0.68
N LEU A 102 -0.53 4.12 -0.63
CA LEU A 102 -0.82 2.97 -1.49
C LEU A 102 -1.65 1.93 -0.73
N PRO A 103 -2.94 1.74 -1.06
CA PRO A 103 -3.75 0.73 -0.39
C PRO A 103 -3.33 -0.69 -0.82
N TYR A 104 -2.91 -1.50 0.15
CA TYR A 104 -2.61 -2.92 -0.04
C TYR A 104 -3.88 -3.76 0.15
N TYR A 105 -4.85 -3.54 -0.75
CA TYR A 105 -6.19 -4.14 -0.70
C TYR A 105 -6.57 -4.76 -2.03
N LEU A 106 -7.23 -5.92 -1.97
CA LEU A 106 -7.72 -6.58 -3.17
C LEU A 106 -8.98 -5.90 -3.74
N PHE A 107 -9.88 -5.42 -2.88
CA PHE A 107 -11.17 -4.85 -3.27
C PHE A 107 -11.46 -3.52 -2.56
N THR A 108 -12.44 -2.82 -3.11
CA THR A 108 -13.01 -1.59 -2.54
C THR A 108 -13.81 -1.82 -1.25
N GLY A 109 -14.45 -0.76 -0.75
CA GLY A 109 -15.40 -0.78 0.35
C GLY A 109 -15.03 0.18 1.47
N ARG A 110 -15.52 -0.11 2.68
CA ARG A 110 -15.39 0.77 3.86
C ARG A 110 -13.94 1.13 4.21
N LEU A 111 -12.98 0.27 3.90
CA LEU A 111 -11.55 0.55 4.14
C LEU A 111 -11.04 1.64 3.21
N ILE A 112 -11.41 1.60 1.93
CA ILE A 112 -11.05 2.64 0.96
C ILE A 112 -11.71 3.98 1.31
N GLU A 113 -12.99 3.97 1.69
CA GLU A 113 -13.68 5.17 2.17
C GLU A 113 -12.98 5.77 3.39
N ARG A 114 -12.59 4.93 4.35
CA ARG A 114 -11.83 5.36 5.52
C ARG A 114 -10.49 5.96 5.12
N THR A 115 -9.74 5.33 4.21
CA THR A 115 -8.48 5.89 3.70
C THR A 115 -8.69 7.27 3.07
N LYS A 116 -9.77 7.46 2.28
CA LYS A 116 -10.10 8.78 1.70
C LYS A 116 -10.35 9.83 2.77
N HIS A 117 -11.11 9.50 3.83
CA HIS A 117 -11.34 10.42 4.94
C HIS A 117 -10.05 10.73 5.71
N GLN A 118 -9.21 9.73 5.96
CA GLN A 118 -7.93 9.94 6.65
C GLN A 118 -6.98 10.82 5.82
N ALA A 119 -6.88 10.58 4.51
CA ALA A 119 -6.08 11.41 3.60
C ALA A 119 -6.58 12.86 3.57
N ALA A 120 -7.89 13.08 3.49
CA ALA A 120 -8.48 14.42 3.53
C ALA A 120 -8.19 15.14 4.86
N ASN A 121 -8.21 14.42 5.98
CA ASN A 121 -7.86 14.99 7.29
C ASN A 121 -6.36 15.34 7.37
N LEU A 122 -5.48 14.47 6.86
CA LEU A 122 -4.05 14.74 6.78
C LEU A 122 -3.75 15.95 5.91
N GLN A 123 -4.42 16.10 4.77
CA GLN A 123 -4.26 17.26 3.88
C GLN A 123 -4.67 18.57 4.58
N ARG A 124 -5.71 18.56 5.42
CA ARG A 124 -6.09 19.73 6.24
C ARG A 124 -5.07 20.02 7.34
N GLN A 125 -4.51 18.98 7.95
CA GLN A 125 -3.52 19.12 9.03
C GLN A 125 -2.15 19.59 8.53
N TYR A 126 -1.77 19.17 7.32
CA TYR A 126 -0.48 19.47 6.68
C TYR A 126 -0.71 20.14 5.32
N PRO A 127 -1.19 21.39 5.28
CA PRO A 127 -1.60 22.06 4.03
C PRO A 127 -0.45 22.33 3.05
N HIS A 128 0.80 22.26 3.52
CA HIS A 128 2.01 22.42 2.71
C HIS A 128 2.52 21.10 2.10
N ILE A 129 1.93 19.96 2.50
CA ILE A 129 2.27 18.63 1.98
C ILE A 129 1.22 18.23 0.98
N ARG A 130 1.64 17.72 -0.18
CA ARG A 130 0.70 17.19 -1.17
C ARG A 130 0.45 15.72 -0.89
N PHE A 131 -0.82 15.32 -0.81
CA PHE A 131 -1.20 13.92 -0.65
C PHE A 131 -1.81 13.39 -1.95
N ALA A 132 -1.40 12.19 -2.34
CA ALA A 132 -2.09 11.39 -3.34
C ALA A 132 -2.35 9.98 -2.81
N ARG A 133 -3.22 9.24 -3.50
CA ARG A 133 -3.59 7.88 -3.10
C ARG A 133 -3.67 6.99 -4.32
N GLY A 134 -2.98 5.86 -4.28
CA GLY A 134 -3.18 4.82 -5.29
C GLY A 134 -4.55 4.17 -5.19
N GLU A 135 -4.98 3.54 -6.27
CA GLU A 135 -6.14 2.65 -6.21
C GLU A 135 -5.81 1.30 -5.57
N TYR A 136 -6.86 0.59 -5.13
CA TYR A 136 -6.71 -0.80 -4.71
C TYR A 136 -6.32 -1.68 -5.91
N PHE A 137 -5.99 -2.96 -5.66
CA PHE A 137 -5.59 -3.85 -6.75
C PHE A 137 -6.72 -4.04 -7.75
N GLY A 138 -7.87 -4.54 -7.29
CA GLY A 138 -9.02 -4.81 -8.13
C GLY A 138 -8.86 -6.10 -8.91
N PHE A 139 -9.38 -6.11 -10.12
CA PHE A 139 -9.46 -7.29 -10.98
C PHE A 139 -8.35 -7.25 -12.04
N GLU A 140 -7.10 -7.13 -11.59
CA GLU A 140 -5.93 -7.16 -12.46
C GLU A 140 -5.66 -8.59 -12.95
N GLU A 141 -5.18 -8.73 -14.17
CA GLU A 141 -4.93 -10.05 -14.79
C GLU A 141 -3.97 -10.90 -13.95
N GLU A 142 -2.93 -10.26 -13.41
CA GLU A 142 -1.94 -10.87 -12.53
C GLU A 142 -2.57 -11.54 -11.29
N ILE A 143 -3.67 -10.99 -10.77
CA ILE A 143 -4.38 -11.58 -9.63
C ILE A 143 -5.07 -12.87 -10.04
N PHE A 144 -5.75 -12.88 -11.19
CA PHE A 144 -6.43 -14.08 -11.66
C PHE A 144 -5.43 -15.19 -11.95
N GLN A 145 -4.32 -14.87 -12.62
CA GLN A 145 -3.25 -15.82 -12.89
C GLN A 145 -2.67 -16.39 -11.59
N LEU A 146 -2.43 -15.56 -10.57
CA LEU A 146 -1.98 -16.03 -9.26
C LEU A 146 -3.01 -16.95 -8.59
N LEU A 147 -4.29 -16.63 -8.66
CA LEU A 147 -5.34 -17.48 -8.10
C LEU A 147 -5.39 -18.84 -8.80
N GLU A 148 -5.31 -18.89 -10.13
CA GLU A 148 -5.25 -20.14 -10.89
C GLU A 148 -4.04 -20.98 -10.51
N GLN A 149 -2.85 -20.37 -10.39
CA GLN A 149 -1.64 -21.06 -9.94
C GLN A 149 -1.81 -21.66 -8.54
N ARG A 150 -2.45 -20.94 -7.62
CA ARG A 150 -2.69 -21.41 -6.25
C ARG A 150 -3.68 -22.56 -6.21
N ILE A 151 -4.66 -22.58 -7.11
CA ILE A 151 -5.62 -23.68 -7.26
C ILE A 151 -4.96 -24.91 -7.89
N GLN A 152 -4.13 -24.74 -8.92
CA GLN A 152 -3.42 -25.85 -9.58
C GLN A 152 -2.37 -26.52 -8.68
N ALA A 153 -1.89 -25.81 -7.65
CA ALA A 153 -0.93 -26.31 -6.68
C ALA A 153 -1.57 -27.05 -5.48
N LEU A 154 -2.90 -27.18 -5.44
CA LEU A 154 -3.64 -28.00 -4.48
C LEU A 154 -3.59 -29.49 -4.86
#